data_AF-M6VXN2-F1
#
_entry.id   AF-M6VXN2-F1
#
_cell.length_a   1.000
_cell.length_b   1.000
_cell.length_c   1.000
_cell.angle_alpha   90.00
_cell.angle_beta   90.00
_cell.angle_gamma   90.00
#
_symmetry.space_group_name_H-M   'P 1'
#
loop_
_entity.id
_entity.type
_entity.pdbx_description
1 polymer ?
#
loop_
_entity_poly.entity_id
_entity_poly.type
_entity_poly.pdbx_seq_one_letter_code
_entity_poly.pdbx_strand_id
1 'polypeptide(L)'
;MKKIMKVMLIALTIFNLTLCKNEETLNVDEITKILLFKKSSESVGESLGLTISFSHRLRRPNGEVFACKEYSTAYLDKKAEWNQGHEEFVAYIKAGINLDLVIDRIDGPCAVPNKVSACIYEGEGGVGSPIPHTYSYSGEREYLVPTMHLYDLPVKTAKEACLDDRINRGITAEYKCYAQGQCWE
;
A
#
# COMPACT_ATOMS: atom_id res chain seq x y z
N MET A 1 22.95 -29.04 40.72
CA MET A 1 21.89 -28.09 40.32
C MET A 1 21.76 -27.80 38.82
N LYS A 2 22.71 -28.18 37.93
CA LYS A 2 22.60 -27.90 36.47
C LYS A 2 21.81 -28.92 35.62
N LYS A 3 21.48 -30.12 36.15
CA LYS A 3 20.76 -31.16 35.39
C LYS A 3 19.23 -31.12 35.55
N ILE A 4 18.70 -30.60 36.66
CA ILE A 4 17.25 -30.54 36.92
C ILE A 4 16.57 -29.42 36.11
N MET A 5 17.28 -28.32 35.86
CA MET A 5 16.77 -27.18 35.06
C MET A 5 16.53 -27.50 33.58
N LYS A 6 17.27 -28.46 32.99
CA LYS A 6 17.10 -28.82 31.57
C LYS A 6 15.86 -29.71 31.32
N VAL A 7 15.46 -30.52 32.31
CA VAL A 7 14.30 -31.41 32.16
C VAL A 7 12.98 -30.64 32.27
N MET A 8 12.92 -29.59 33.12
CA MET A 8 11.76 -28.69 33.17
C MET A 8 11.55 -27.90 31.87
N LEU A 9 12.62 -27.48 31.21
CA LEU A 9 12.52 -26.74 29.94
C LEU A 9 11.98 -27.60 28.79
N ILE A 10 12.35 -28.89 28.78
CA ILE A 10 11.87 -29.86 27.78
C ILE A 10 10.43 -30.30 28.08
N ALA A 11 10.04 -30.39 29.36
CA ALA A 11 8.66 -30.66 29.73
C ALA A 11 7.72 -29.50 29.37
N LEU A 12 8.16 -28.23 29.51
CA LEU A 12 7.37 -27.06 29.11
C LEU A 12 7.16 -26.96 27.59
N THR A 13 8.15 -27.36 26.77
CA THR A 13 7.99 -27.37 25.31
C THR A 13 7.07 -28.50 24.84
N ILE A 14 7.11 -29.66 25.51
CA ILE A 14 6.21 -30.79 25.20
C ILE A 14 4.76 -30.48 25.62
N PHE A 15 4.54 -29.82 26.76
CA PHE A 15 3.18 -29.47 27.21
C PHE A 15 2.52 -28.41 26.31
N ASN A 16 3.30 -27.45 25.78
CA ASN A 16 2.83 -26.50 24.76
C ASN A 16 2.55 -27.18 23.41
N LEU A 17 3.32 -28.20 23.02
CA LEU A 17 3.05 -28.98 21.80
C LEU A 17 1.80 -29.86 21.92
N THR A 18 1.44 -30.32 23.11
CA THR A 18 0.17 -31.03 23.34
C THR A 18 -1.04 -30.08 23.42
N LEU A 19 -0.85 -28.79 23.72
CA LEU A 19 -1.88 -27.77 23.55
C LEU A 19 -2.05 -27.31 22.08
N CYS A 20 -1.05 -27.56 21.22
CA CYS A 20 -1.19 -27.46 19.76
C CYS A 20 -1.82 -28.73 19.14
N LYS A 21 -2.70 -29.39 19.87
CA LYS A 21 -3.54 -30.49 19.40
C LYS A 21 -5.02 -30.13 19.52
N ASN A 22 -5.36 -28.88 19.21
CA ASN A 22 -6.62 -28.63 18.54
C ASN A 22 -6.35 -28.83 17.06
N GLU A 23 -6.89 -29.91 16.51
CA GLU A 23 -7.26 -29.94 15.10
C GLU A 23 -8.35 -28.87 14.92
N GLU A 24 -7.93 -27.60 14.90
CA GLU A 24 -8.71 -26.59 14.21
C GLU A 24 -8.72 -27.05 12.76
N THR A 25 -9.87 -27.52 12.31
CA THR A 25 -10.18 -27.62 10.88
C THR A 25 -10.05 -26.21 10.32
N LEU A 26 -8.82 -25.83 9.95
CA LEU A 26 -8.50 -24.57 9.29
C LEU A 26 -9.39 -24.51 8.05
N ASN A 27 -10.41 -23.66 8.13
CA ASN A 27 -11.38 -23.51 7.07
C ASN A 27 -10.65 -22.93 5.85
N VAL A 28 -10.89 -23.50 4.67
CA VAL A 28 -10.35 -23.00 3.40
C VAL A 28 -10.67 -21.50 3.23
N ASP A 29 -11.82 -21.03 3.74
CA ASP A 29 -12.18 -19.61 3.75
C ASP A 29 -11.27 -18.76 4.66
N GLU A 30 -10.84 -19.28 5.81
CA GLU A 30 -9.89 -18.58 6.69
C GLU A 30 -8.49 -18.54 6.10
N ILE A 31 -8.02 -19.63 5.49
CA ILE A 31 -6.75 -19.67 4.78
C ILE A 31 -6.78 -18.68 3.61
N THR A 32 -7.88 -18.66 2.84
CA THR A 32 -8.04 -17.75 1.70
C THR A 32 -8.09 -16.31 2.16
N LYS A 33 -8.79 -16.00 3.25
CA LYS A 33 -8.78 -14.66 3.86
C LYS A 33 -7.39 -14.28 4.33
N ILE A 34 -6.67 -15.14 5.05
CA ILE A 34 -5.30 -14.88 5.51
C ILE A 34 -4.34 -14.66 4.34
N LEU A 35 -4.44 -15.46 3.28
CA LEU A 35 -3.65 -15.31 2.07
C LEU A 35 -3.98 -14.01 1.30
N LEU A 36 -5.27 -13.66 1.20
CA LEU A 36 -5.72 -12.38 0.64
C LEU A 36 -5.20 -11.21 1.48
N PHE A 37 -5.30 -11.28 2.80
CA PHE A 37 -4.74 -10.28 3.72
C PHE A 37 -3.23 -10.13 3.52
N LYS A 38 -2.50 -11.25 3.44
CA LYS A 38 -1.04 -11.25 3.24
C LYS A 38 -0.66 -10.64 1.88
N LYS A 39 -1.28 -11.08 0.79
CA LYS A 39 -1.07 -10.52 -0.56
C LYS A 39 -1.48 -9.05 -0.67
N SER A 40 -2.49 -8.64 0.10
CA SER A 40 -2.92 -7.24 0.19
C SER A 40 -1.91 -6.36 0.92
N SER A 41 -1.14 -6.91 1.86
CA SER A 41 -0.15 -6.15 2.65
C SER A 41 1.24 -6.03 2.01
N GLU A 42 1.55 -6.82 0.98
CA GLU A 42 2.87 -6.82 0.33
C GLU A 42 3.15 -5.51 -0.40
N SER A 43 4.39 -5.02 -0.28
CA SER A 43 4.91 -3.87 -1.03
C SER A 43 4.87 -4.15 -2.52
N VAL A 44 4.31 -3.21 -3.30
CA VAL A 44 4.29 -3.35 -4.75
C VAL A 44 5.70 -3.08 -5.29
N GLY A 45 6.43 -2.13 -4.73
CA GLY A 45 7.80 -1.82 -5.13
C GLY A 45 8.75 -3.00 -4.93
N GLU A 46 8.67 -3.69 -3.80
CA GLU A 46 9.48 -4.89 -3.58
C GLU A 46 9.09 -6.02 -4.55
N SER A 47 7.79 -6.16 -4.89
CA SER A 47 7.34 -7.14 -5.89
C SER A 47 7.86 -6.85 -7.31
N LEU A 48 8.24 -5.60 -7.59
CA LEU A 48 8.91 -5.16 -8.82
C LEU A 48 10.44 -5.33 -8.75
N GLY A 49 10.97 -5.85 -7.64
CA GLY A 49 12.41 -6.02 -7.42
C GLY A 49 13.12 -4.74 -6.95
N LEU A 50 12.39 -3.72 -6.50
CA LEU A 50 12.97 -2.47 -6.00
C LEU A 50 13.38 -2.61 -4.53
N THR A 51 14.46 -1.93 -4.15
CA THR A 51 14.76 -1.67 -2.73
C THR A 51 14.08 -0.38 -2.32
N ILE A 52 12.98 -0.47 -1.58
CA ILE A 52 12.24 0.71 -1.12
C ILE A 52 12.98 1.40 0.03
N SER A 53 13.27 2.69 -0.16
CA SER A 53 13.96 3.50 0.85
C SER A 53 12.99 4.24 1.77
N PHE A 54 11.90 4.78 1.21
CA PHE A 54 10.86 5.46 1.97
C PHE A 54 9.55 5.40 1.20
N SER A 55 8.45 5.62 1.90
CA SER A 55 7.13 5.70 1.29
C SER A 55 6.33 6.85 1.88
N HIS A 56 5.43 7.40 1.07
CA HIS A 56 4.36 8.27 1.56
C HIS A 56 3.08 7.47 1.70
N ARG A 57 2.49 7.53 2.89
CA ARG A 57 1.26 6.83 3.23
C ARG A 57 0.16 7.85 3.42
N LEU A 58 -0.88 7.73 2.59
CA LEU A 58 -2.09 8.53 2.69
C LEU A 58 -3.09 7.75 3.53
N ARG A 59 -3.58 8.38 4.59
CA ARG A 59 -4.56 7.78 5.50
C ARG A 59 -5.61 8.78 5.96
N ARG A 60 -6.73 8.28 6.45
CA ARG A 60 -7.68 9.08 7.23
C ARG A 60 -7.08 9.42 8.61
N PRO A 61 -7.61 10.47 9.29
CA PRO A 61 -7.25 10.76 10.68
C PRO A 61 -7.48 9.59 11.65
N ASN A 62 -8.46 8.72 11.36
CA ASN A 62 -8.76 7.53 12.16
C ASN A 62 -7.76 6.36 11.96
N GLY A 63 -6.79 6.49 11.05
CA GLY A 63 -5.75 5.49 10.79
C GLY A 63 -6.01 4.58 9.59
N GLU A 64 -7.18 4.63 8.94
CA GLU A 64 -7.45 3.87 7.71
C GLU A 64 -6.51 4.32 6.58
N VAL A 65 -5.74 3.39 6.01
CA VAL A 65 -4.80 3.68 4.92
C VAL A 65 -5.52 3.58 3.58
N PHE A 66 -5.46 4.67 2.81
CA PHE A 66 -6.03 4.74 1.46
C PHE A 66 -5.02 4.34 0.39
N ALA A 67 -3.81 4.87 0.50
CA ALA A 67 -2.82 4.71 -0.53
C ALA A 67 -1.41 4.76 0.03
N CYS A 68 -0.49 4.15 -0.71
CA CYS A 68 0.94 4.24 -0.46
C CYS A 68 1.66 4.56 -1.76
N LYS A 69 2.60 5.50 -1.71
CA LYS A 69 3.54 5.78 -2.80
C LYS A 69 4.93 5.38 -2.34
N GLU A 70 5.54 4.40 -2.99
CA GLU A 70 6.80 3.80 -2.55
C GLU A 70 7.98 4.26 -3.40
N TYR A 71 9.02 4.77 -2.76
CA TYR A 71 10.19 5.34 -3.43
C TYR A 71 11.40 4.44 -3.24
N SER A 72 11.98 3.98 -4.34
CA SER A 72 13.22 3.21 -4.31
C SER A 72 14.41 4.05 -3.85
N THR A 73 15.55 3.41 -3.58
CA THR A 73 16.82 4.12 -3.30
C THR A 73 17.24 5.09 -4.42
N ALA A 74 16.72 4.95 -5.63
CA ALA A 74 16.97 5.89 -6.74
C ALA A 74 16.41 7.31 -6.48
N TYR A 75 15.50 7.46 -5.51
CA TYR A 75 14.84 8.72 -5.18
C TYR A 75 15.41 9.42 -3.94
N LEU A 76 16.49 8.89 -3.35
CA LEU A 76 17.08 9.44 -2.12
C LEU A 76 17.45 10.92 -2.25
N ASP A 77 18.05 11.32 -3.38
CA ASP A 77 18.45 12.71 -3.62
C ASP A 77 17.25 13.65 -3.77
N LYS A 78 16.07 13.11 -4.06
CA LYS A 78 14.81 13.86 -4.17
C LYS A 78 13.96 13.80 -2.90
N LYS A 79 14.39 13.07 -1.86
CA LYS A 79 13.58 12.84 -0.65
C LYS A 79 13.09 14.15 -0.02
N ALA A 80 13.93 15.19 0.01
CA ALA A 80 13.53 16.49 0.57
C ALA A 80 12.47 17.21 -0.28
N GLU A 81 12.63 17.22 -1.60
CA GLU A 81 11.67 17.79 -2.56
C GLU A 81 10.29 17.14 -2.41
N TRP A 82 10.24 15.81 -2.38
CA TRP A 82 8.98 15.07 -2.28
C TRP A 82 8.30 15.16 -0.91
N ASN A 83 8.96 15.69 0.12
CA ASN A 83 8.34 15.94 1.43
C ASN A 83 7.70 17.33 1.51
N GLN A 84 7.97 18.22 0.55
CA GLN A 84 7.43 19.57 0.53
C GLN A 84 5.99 19.55 0.00
N GLY A 85 5.16 20.46 0.51
CA GLY A 85 3.82 20.65 -0.04
C GLY A 85 2.75 19.68 0.48
N HIS A 86 3.07 18.77 1.41
CA HIS A 86 2.10 17.79 1.91
C HIS A 86 0.93 18.44 2.66
N GLU A 87 1.18 19.45 3.47
CA GLU A 87 0.13 20.15 4.22
C GLU A 87 -0.79 20.92 3.27
N GLU A 88 -0.21 21.62 2.30
CA GLU A 88 -0.93 22.32 1.26
C GLU A 88 -1.74 21.37 0.38
N PHE A 89 -1.16 20.23 0.01
CA PHE A 89 -1.85 19.19 -0.76
C PHE A 89 -3.03 18.60 0.03
N VAL A 90 -2.84 18.25 1.30
CA VAL A 90 -3.93 17.76 2.17
C VAL A 90 -5.04 18.80 2.29
N ALA A 91 -4.69 20.08 2.49
CA ALA A 91 -5.67 21.16 2.57
C ALA A 91 -6.44 21.33 1.24
N TYR A 92 -5.74 21.24 0.11
CA TYR A 92 -6.33 21.31 -1.22
C TYR A 92 -7.31 20.15 -1.48
N ILE A 93 -6.91 18.92 -1.16
CA ILE A 93 -7.78 17.73 -1.28
C ILE A 93 -9.01 17.86 -0.37
N LYS A 94 -8.84 18.30 0.87
CA LYS A 94 -9.95 18.55 1.78
C LYS A 94 -10.92 19.58 1.22
N ALA A 95 -10.42 20.70 0.68
CA ALA A 95 -11.26 21.75 0.12
C ALA A 95 -11.98 21.30 -1.17
N GLY A 96 -11.31 20.49 -2.00
CA GLY A 96 -11.80 20.10 -3.31
C GLY A 96 -12.79 18.92 -3.30
N ILE A 97 -12.50 17.88 -2.51
CA ILE A 97 -13.30 16.63 -2.49
C ILE A 97 -13.80 16.26 -1.10
N ASN A 98 -13.69 17.16 -0.12
CA ASN A 98 -14.12 16.96 1.27
C ASN A 98 -13.54 15.69 1.92
N LEU A 99 -12.29 15.37 1.58
CA LEU A 99 -11.58 14.21 2.11
C LEU A 99 -10.52 14.65 3.12
N ASP A 100 -10.74 14.36 4.39
CA ASP A 100 -9.72 14.52 5.44
C ASP A 100 -8.63 13.46 5.27
N LEU A 101 -7.43 13.93 4.92
CA LEU A 101 -6.25 13.11 4.74
C LEU A 101 -5.14 13.49 5.73
N VAL A 102 -4.28 12.52 6.00
CA VAL A 102 -2.97 12.71 6.62
C VAL A 102 -1.95 11.98 5.76
N ILE A 103 -0.84 12.64 5.48
CA ILE A 103 0.29 12.07 4.76
C ILE A 103 1.41 11.82 5.75
N ASP A 104 1.73 10.55 5.98
CA ASP A 104 2.92 10.17 6.74
C ASP A 104 4.06 9.82 5.79
N ARG A 105 5.29 10.16 6.17
CA ARG A 105 6.48 9.52 5.63
C ARG A 105 6.87 8.35 6.51
N ILE A 106 7.06 7.19 5.90
CA ILE A 106 7.64 6.02 6.55
C ILE A 106 8.97 5.68 5.88
N ASP A 107 9.96 5.25 6.66
CA ASP A 107 11.19 4.70 6.11
C ASP A 107 10.92 3.22 5.74
N GLY A 108 11.25 2.85 4.49
CA GLY A 108 10.97 1.53 3.93
C GLY A 108 9.61 1.37 3.22
N PRO A 109 9.22 0.10 2.93
CA PRO A 109 8.00 -0.25 2.20
C PRO A 109 6.72 0.08 2.98
N CYS A 110 5.60 0.14 2.25
CA CYS A 110 4.31 0.54 2.78
C CYS A 110 3.24 -0.53 2.53
N ALA A 111 2.59 -0.98 3.60
CA ALA A 111 1.46 -1.88 3.50
C ALA A 111 0.15 -1.10 3.38
N VAL A 112 -0.66 -1.43 2.36
CA VAL A 112 -2.06 -0.97 2.22
C VAL A 112 -2.99 -2.13 2.57
N PRO A 113 -3.63 -2.15 3.75
CA PRO A 113 -4.59 -3.20 4.10
C PRO A 113 -5.71 -3.27 3.05
N ASN A 114 -6.08 -4.48 2.63
CA ASN A 114 -7.10 -4.69 1.59
C ASN A 114 -6.78 -3.93 0.28
N LYS A 115 -5.48 -3.83 -0.08
CA LYS A 115 -5.02 -3.40 -1.41
C LYS A 115 -5.81 -4.09 -2.51
N VAL A 116 -6.37 -3.28 -3.40
CA VAL A 116 -7.09 -3.75 -4.59
C VAL A 116 -6.29 -3.52 -5.86
N SER A 117 -5.54 -2.42 -5.95
CA SER A 117 -4.83 -2.04 -7.17
C SER A 117 -3.54 -1.26 -6.92
N ALA A 118 -2.77 -1.05 -7.98
CA ALA A 118 -1.70 -0.07 -8.01
C ALA A 118 -1.54 0.56 -9.40
N CYS A 119 -1.10 1.82 -9.40
CA CYS A 119 -0.54 2.53 -10.54
C CYS A 119 0.98 2.51 -10.45
N ILE A 120 1.66 2.09 -11.51
CA ILE A 120 3.12 2.04 -11.56
C ILE A 120 3.57 3.06 -12.59
N TYR A 121 4.23 4.12 -12.14
CA TYR A 121 4.71 5.19 -13.00
C TYR A 121 6.22 5.10 -13.19
N GLU A 122 6.67 4.89 -14.41
CA GLU A 122 8.10 4.88 -14.75
C GLU A 122 8.56 6.26 -15.17
N GLY A 123 9.64 6.79 -14.61
CA GLY A 123 10.13 8.12 -14.99
C GLY A 123 9.50 9.26 -14.19
N GLU A 124 8.65 8.97 -13.20
CA GLU A 124 8.02 10.01 -12.37
C GLU A 124 9.10 10.85 -11.67
N GLY A 125 8.97 12.18 -11.79
CA GLY A 125 9.98 13.11 -11.30
C GLY A 125 11.30 13.07 -12.08
N GLY A 126 11.34 12.53 -13.30
CA GLY A 126 12.54 12.47 -14.14
C GLY A 126 13.60 11.47 -13.67
N VAL A 127 13.22 10.52 -12.82
CA VAL A 127 14.09 9.43 -12.36
C VAL A 127 13.65 8.15 -13.06
N GLY A 128 14.59 7.45 -13.72
CA GLY A 128 14.32 6.23 -14.49
C GLY A 128 14.05 4.98 -13.63
N SER A 129 13.33 5.13 -12.52
CA SER A 129 12.87 4.04 -11.65
C SER A 129 11.35 4.12 -11.54
N PRO A 130 10.63 2.98 -11.49
CA PRO A 130 9.20 2.99 -11.22
C PRO A 130 8.90 3.52 -9.82
N ILE A 131 7.77 4.23 -9.69
CA ILE A 131 7.11 4.56 -8.44
C ILE A 131 5.73 3.90 -8.43
N PRO A 132 5.50 2.87 -7.60
CA PRO A 132 4.17 2.33 -7.42
C PRO A 132 3.37 3.16 -6.42
N HIS A 133 2.16 3.54 -6.85
CA HIS A 133 1.08 4.12 -6.05
C HIS A 133 0.05 3.01 -5.85
N THR A 134 -0.02 2.49 -4.64
CA THR A 134 -0.89 1.38 -4.26
C THR A 134 -2.15 1.92 -3.62
N TYR A 135 -3.32 1.32 -3.91
CA TYR A 135 -4.62 1.77 -3.41
C TYR A 135 -5.42 0.64 -2.75
N SER A 136 -6.11 1.00 -1.67
CA SER A 136 -7.21 0.21 -1.11
C SER A 136 -8.48 0.41 -1.94
N TYR A 137 -9.52 -0.39 -1.68
CA TYR A 137 -10.83 -0.21 -2.31
C TYR A 137 -11.38 1.21 -2.15
N SER A 138 -11.27 1.76 -0.94
CA SER A 138 -11.69 3.12 -0.60
C SER A 138 -10.74 4.15 -1.20
N GLY A 139 -9.44 3.83 -1.31
CA GLY A 139 -8.43 4.68 -1.95
C GLY A 139 -8.72 4.94 -3.43
N GLU A 140 -9.23 3.97 -4.17
CA GLU A 140 -9.67 4.20 -5.55
C GLU A 140 -10.88 5.15 -5.62
N ARG A 141 -11.86 4.91 -4.76
CA ARG A 141 -13.21 5.47 -4.89
C ARG A 141 -13.39 6.84 -4.30
N GLU A 142 -12.70 7.08 -3.21
CA GLU A 142 -12.86 8.28 -2.40
C GLU A 142 -11.67 9.24 -2.60
N TYR A 143 -10.51 8.71 -3.03
CA TYR A 143 -9.31 9.51 -3.25
C TYR A 143 -8.94 9.60 -4.73
N LEU A 144 -8.50 8.51 -5.38
CA LEU A 144 -7.91 8.56 -6.73
C LEU A 144 -8.85 9.19 -7.77
N VAL A 145 -10.03 8.59 -7.99
CA VAL A 145 -10.96 9.06 -9.02
C VAL A 145 -11.49 10.46 -8.71
N PRO A 146 -11.96 10.78 -7.48
CA PRO A 146 -12.38 12.14 -7.15
C PRO A 146 -11.26 13.19 -7.29
N THR A 147 -10.00 12.84 -7.00
CA THR A 147 -8.87 13.75 -7.20
C THR A 147 -8.67 14.08 -8.69
N MET A 148 -8.92 13.13 -9.58
CA MET A 148 -8.87 13.42 -11.02
C MET A 148 -10.00 14.35 -11.46
N HIS A 149 -11.20 14.21 -10.88
CA HIS A 149 -12.30 15.14 -11.11
C HIS A 149 -11.99 16.55 -10.61
N LEU A 150 -11.29 16.66 -9.47
CA LEU A 150 -10.78 17.94 -8.96
C LEU A 150 -9.79 18.62 -9.93
N TYR A 151 -9.13 17.83 -10.79
CA TYR A 151 -8.28 18.33 -11.89
C TYR A 151 -9.02 18.45 -13.24
N ASP A 152 -10.35 18.48 -13.22
CA ASP A 152 -11.22 18.58 -14.41
C ASP A 152 -11.03 17.45 -15.44
N LEU A 153 -10.65 16.26 -14.98
CA LEU A 153 -10.45 15.09 -15.83
C LEU A 153 -11.68 14.19 -15.83
N PRO A 154 -12.29 13.86 -16.99
CA PRO A 154 -13.52 13.08 -17.09
C PRO A 154 -13.29 11.56 -16.97
N VAL A 155 -12.46 11.13 -16.04
CA VAL A 155 -12.20 9.69 -15.79
C VAL A 155 -13.36 9.07 -14.99
N LYS A 156 -13.69 7.82 -15.24
CA LYS A 156 -14.79 7.11 -14.58
C LYS A 156 -14.32 5.98 -13.67
N THR A 157 -13.09 5.55 -13.84
CA THR A 157 -12.54 4.36 -13.18
C THR A 157 -11.13 4.64 -12.68
N ALA A 158 -10.65 3.85 -11.72
CA ALA A 158 -9.29 3.94 -11.23
C ALA A 158 -8.28 3.62 -12.33
N LYS A 159 -8.60 2.69 -13.23
CA LYS A 159 -7.77 2.39 -14.40
C LYS A 159 -7.65 3.57 -15.35
N GLU A 160 -8.76 4.25 -15.65
CA GLU A 160 -8.74 5.46 -16.48
C GLU A 160 -7.93 6.58 -15.80
N ALA A 161 -8.14 6.82 -14.50
CA ALA A 161 -7.35 7.76 -13.71
C ALA A 161 -5.84 7.45 -13.76
N CYS A 162 -5.50 6.17 -13.67
CA CYS A 162 -4.12 5.69 -13.67
C CYS A 162 -3.40 5.93 -14.99
N LEU A 163 -4.12 5.74 -16.11
CA LEU A 163 -3.56 5.73 -17.45
C LEU A 163 -3.72 7.06 -18.19
N ASP A 164 -4.33 8.07 -17.56
CA ASP A 164 -4.55 9.38 -18.16
C ASP A 164 -3.23 10.11 -18.45
N ASP A 165 -2.97 10.38 -19.73
CA ASP A 165 -1.71 10.94 -20.22
C ASP A 165 -1.47 12.38 -19.77
N ARG A 166 -2.54 13.14 -19.46
CA ARG A 166 -2.46 14.51 -18.94
C ARG A 166 -1.85 14.55 -17.55
N ILE A 167 -2.13 13.54 -16.72
CA ILE A 167 -1.57 13.40 -15.37
C ILE A 167 -0.19 12.77 -15.42
N ASN A 168 -0.03 11.76 -16.25
CA ASN A 168 1.23 11.05 -16.37
C ASN A 168 2.29 11.87 -17.13
N ARG A 169 1.91 13.00 -17.74
CA ARG A 169 2.83 13.90 -18.47
C ARG A 169 3.65 13.15 -19.53
N GLY A 170 3.03 12.17 -20.18
CA GLY A 170 3.66 11.32 -21.19
C GLY A 170 4.65 10.28 -20.65
N ILE A 171 4.73 10.06 -19.32
CA ILE A 171 5.52 8.96 -18.76
C ILE A 171 4.76 7.64 -18.87
N THR A 172 5.49 6.52 -18.91
CA THR A 172 4.88 5.18 -18.95
C THR A 172 4.15 4.91 -17.64
N ALA A 173 2.91 4.45 -17.75
CA ALA A 173 2.07 4.08 -16.63
C ALA A 173 1.46 2.69 -16.84
N GLU A 174 1.44 1.89 -15.78
CA GLU A 174 0.76 0.60 -15.75
C GLU A 174 -0.27 0.58 -14.61
N TYR A 175 -1.48 0.11 -14.89
CA TYR A 175 -2.48 -0.20 -13.87
C TYR A 175 -2.52 -1.70 -13.60
N LYS A 176 -2.35 -2.11 -12.34
CA LYS A 176 -2.46 -3.50 -11.90
C LYS A 176 -3.64 -3.68 -10.95
N CYS A 177 -4.54 -4.60 -11.30
CA CYS A 177 -5.60 -5.08 -10.41
C CYS A 177 -5.16 -6.35 -9.67
N TYR A 178 -5.10 -6.30 -8.35
CA TYR A 178 -4.75 -7.45 -7.48
C TYR A 178 -5.99 -8.20 -6.96
N ALA A 179 -7.16 -7.55 -6.94
CA ALA A 179 -8.43 -8.10 -6.48
C ALA A 179 -9.50 -7.97 -7.57
N GLN A 180 -9.49 -8.92 -8.52
CA GLN A 180 -10.44 -8.97 -9.64
C GLN A 180 -11.89 -8.89 -9.15
N GLY A 181 -12.69 -8.03 -9.78
CA GLY A 181 -14.07 -7.73 -9.38
C GLY A 181 -14.23 -6.70 -8.24
N GLN A 182 -13.13 -6.28 -7.60
CA GLN A 182 -13.14 -5.20 -6.59
C GLN A 182 -12.46 -3.92 -7.10
N CYS A 183 -11.48 -4.06 -7.99
CA CYS A 183 -10.84 -2.95 -8.69
C CYS A 183 -11.86 -2.13 -9.47
N TRP A 184 -11.67 -0.82 -9.51
CA TRP A 184 -12.49 0.07 -10.35
C TRP A 184 -11.88 0.17 -11.75
N GLU A 185 -12.14 -0.82 -12.60
CA GLU A 185 -11.66 -0.87 -14.00
C GLU A 185 -12.61 -0.20 -15.00
#